data_AF-A0A836IUJ1-F1
#
_entry.id   AF-A0A836IUJ1-F1
#
_cell.length_a   1.000
_cell.length_b   1.000
_cell.length_c   1.000
_cell.angle_alpha   90.00
_cell.angle_beta   90.00
_cell.angle_gamma   90.00
#
_symmetry.space_group_name_H-M   'P 1'
#
loop_
_entity.id
_entity.type
_entity.pdbx_description
1 polymer ?
#
loop_
_entity_poly.entity_id
_entity_poly.type
_entity_poly.pdbx_seq_one_letter_code
_entity_poly.pdbx_strand_id
1 'polypeptide(L)'
;MSSNARASSSVAVGAEPSASASLRAADRSSFSCAVCGVHFSDSHAAEAHRSSRKHKKKSGELEWEVRQYKADADVTPDDVWALVRRKQAELQVTPWCELKYSKNGSARCEETV
;
A
#
# COMPACT_ATOMS: atom_id res chain seq x y z
N MET A 1 45.66 36.06 -22.76
CA MET A 1 44.60 36.16 -23.80
C MET A 1 43.48 35.23 -23.34
N SER A 2 42.29 35.63 -22.92
CA SER A 2 41.64 36.92 -22.79
C SER A 2 40.58 36.80 -21.69
N SER A 3 40.51 37.82 -20.85
CA SER A 3 39.46 38.04 -19.86
C SER A 3 38.22 38.58 -20.57
N ASN A 4 37.03 38.03 -20.31
CA ASN A 4 35.79 38.69 -20.73
C ASN A 4 34.85 38.84 -19.52
N ALA A 5 34.95 40.01 -18.90
CA ALA A 5 33.89 40.58 -18.10
C ALA A 5 32.80 41.11 -19.04
N ARG A 6 31.53 40.84 -18.73
CA ARG A 6 30.41 41.61 -19.29
C ARG A 6 29.71 42.32 -18.14
N ALA A 7 29.88 43.63 -18.14
CA ALA A 7 29.04 44.58 -17.43
C ALA A 7 27.79 44.89 -18.27
N SER A 8 26.88 45.65 -17.66
CA SER A 8 25.65 46.31 -18.16
C SER A 8 24.37 45.58 -17.74
N SER A 9 23.30 46.23 -17.29
CA SER A 9 23.04 47.61 -16.86
C SER A 9 21.68 47.59 -16.15
N SER A 10 21.50 48.53 -15.25
CA SER A 10 20.31 48.79 -14.45
C SER A 10 19.08 49.16 -15.28
N VAL A 11 17.91 48.67 -14.88
CA VAL A 11 16.61 49.35 -15.09
C VAL A 11 15.84 49.34 -13.77
N ALA A 12 15.45 50.53 -13.33
CA ALA A 12 14.55 50.72 -12.22
C ALA A 12 13.11 50.44 -12.67
N VAL A 13 12.36 49.64 -11.92
CA VAL A 13 10.90 49.67 -11.94
C VAL A 13 10.44 49.71 -10.50
N GLY A 14 10.07 50.90 -10.04
CA GLY A 14 9.26 51.04 -8.85
C GLY A 14 7.87 50.50 -9.14
N ALA A 15 7.39 49.60 -8.28
CA ALA A 15 5.98 49.33 -8.06
C ALA A 15 5.85 48.62 -6.72
N GLU A 16 5.73 49.41 -5.66
CA GLU A 16 5.04 48.98 -4.45
C GLU A 16 3.57 48.73 -4.79
N PRO A 17 3.01 47.57 -4.44
CA PRO A 17 1.65 47.53 -3.94
C PRO A 17 1.68 47.24 -2.44
N SER A 18 1.56 48.32 -1.68
CA SER A 18 1.02 48.31 -0.33
C SER A 18 -0.41 47.78 -0.34
N ALA A 19 -0.71 46.98 0.67
CA ALA A 19 -2.05 46.58 1.10
C ALA A 19 -2.90 45.82 0.06
N SER A 20 -3.21 44.58 0.40
CA SER A 20 -4.49 44.31 1.06
C SER A 20 -4.85 42.83 0.89
N ALA A 21 -5.03 42.18 2.03
CA ALA A 21 -5.96 41.07 2.22
C ALA A 21 -6.22 40.16 1.02
N SER A 22 -5.49 39.04 0.98
CA SER A 22 -6.14 37.79 0.64
C SER A 22 -5.36 36.63 1.24
N LEU A 23 -5.58 36.44 2.56
CA LEU A 23 -5.74 35.11 3.12
C LEU A 23 -6.92 34.44 2.40
N ARG A 24 -6.74 34.11 1.13
CA ARG A 24 -7.56 33.13 0.44
C ARG A 24 -7.01 31.80 0.89
N ALA A 25 -7.35 31.47 2.14
CA ALA A 25 -7.38 30.12 2.68
C ALA A 25 -8.50 29.34 1.95
N ALA A 26 -8.41 29.31 0.62
CA ALA A 26 -9.06 28.35 -0.21
C ALA A 26 -7.95 27.35 -0.51
N ASP A 27 -8.01 26.24 0.20
CA ASP A 27 -7.53 24.91 -0.15
C ASP A 27 -7.08 24.78 -1.62
N ARG A 28 -5.91 25.35 -1.93
CA ARG A 28 -5.16 24.99 -3.12
C ARG A 28 -4.40 23.76 -2.68
N SER A 29 -5.11 22.64 -2.68
CA SER A 29 -4.57 21.29 -2.47
C SER A 29 -3.25 21.23 -3.24
N SER A 30 -2.16 21.44 -2.51
CA SER A 30 -0.85 21.56 -3.12
C SER A 30 -0.58 20.19 -3.70
N PHE A 31 -0.39 20.13 -5.02
CA PHE A 31 -0.06 18.90 -5.74
C PHE A 31 1.37 18.44 -5.41
N SER A 32 1.74 18.51 -4.13
CA SER A 32 3.04 18.16 -3.61
C SER A 32 2.93 16.86 -2.83
N CYS A 33 4.01 16.09 -2.86
CA CYS A 33 4.15 14.89 -2.07
C CYS A 33 5.21 15.14 -0.99
N ALA A 34 4.80 15.28 0.27
CA ALA A 34 5.73 15.48 1.40
C ALA A 34 6.70 14.30 1.59
N VAL A 35 6.26 13.07 1.30
CA VAL A 35 7.08 11.84 1.41
C VAL A 35 8.23 11.84 0.38
N CYS A 36 8.00 12.40 -0.80
CA CYS A 36 8.95 12.36 -1.91
C CYS A 36 9.61 13.72 -2.20
N GLY A 37 9.14 14.82 -1.58
CA GLY A 37 9.66 16.17 -1.78
C GLY A 37 9.44 16.74 -3.18
N VAL A 38 8.48 16.20 -3.94
CA VAL A 38 8.20 16.59 -5.34
C VAL A 38 6.89 17.34 -5.46
N HIS A 39 6.86 18.35 -6.34
CA HIS A 39 5.68 19.14 -6.69
C HIS A 39 5.23 18.79 -8.10
N PHE A 40 3.93 18.61 -8.29
CA PHE A 40 3.29 18.29 -9.56
C PHE A 40 2.49 19.49 -10.04
N SER A 41 2.33 19.61 -11.35
CA SER A 41 1.52 20.67 -11.95
C SER A 41 0.03 20.31 -12.03
N ASP A 42 -0.27 19.00 -11.97
CA ASP A 42 -1.59 18.42 -12.16
C ASP A 42 -2.00 17.49 -11.01
N SER A 43 -3.30 17.47 -10.70
CA SER A 43 -3.90 16.57 -9.71
C SER A 43 -3.71 15.11 -10.08
N HIS A 44 -4.04 14.76 -11.33
CA HIS A 44 -3.96 13.40 -11.84
C HIS A 44 -2.52 12.85 -11.79
N ALA A 45 -1.52 13.70 -12.06
CA ALA A 45 -0.11 13.33 -11.95
C ALA A 45 0.29 13.08 -10.48
N ALA A 46 -0.21 13.89 -9.55
CA ALA A 46 0.03 13.69 -8.11
C ALA A 46 -0.64 12.41 -7.58
N GLU A 47 -1.85 12.08 -8.05
CA GLU A 47 -2.56 10.85 -7.70
C GLU A 47 -1.87 9.62 -8.26
N ALA A 48 -1.48 9.64 -9.55
CA ALA A 48 -0.69 8.57 -10.17
C ALA A 48 0.67 8.37 -9.46
N HIS A 49 1.29 9.45 -8.99
CA HIS A 49 2.49 9.36 -8.16
C HIS A 49 2.21 8.68 -6.82
N ARG A 50 1.15 9.05 -6.10
CA ARG A 50 0.78 8.47 -4.80
C ARG A 50 0.45 6.98 -4.89
N SER A 51 -0.17 6.54 -5.98
CA SER A 51 -0.47 5.12 -6.22
C SER A 51 0.75 4.30 -6.71
N SER A 52 1.82 4.97 -7.17
CA SER A 52 3.00 4.32 -7.70
C SER A 52 3.77 3.52 -6.64
N ARG A 53 4.31 2.36 -7.04
CA ARG A 53 5.14 1.49 -6.19
C ARG A 53 6.32 2.22 -5.52
N LYS A 54 6.91 3.20 -6.20
CA LYS A 54 8.02 4.02 -5.68
C LYS A 54 7.58 4.86 -4.47
N HIS A 55 6.38 5.44 -4.53
CA HIS A 55 5.82 6.20 -3.42
C HIS A 55 5.49 5.27 -2.25
N LYS A 56 4.75 4.18 -2.51
CA LYS A 56 4.39 3.19 -1.48
C LYS A 56 5.60 2.60 -0.76
N LYS A 57 6.72 2.38 -1.47
CA LYS A 57 7.99 1.94 -0.85
C LYS A 57 8.57 2.98 0.09
N LYS A 58 8.50 4.27 -0.28
CA LYS A 58 9.09 5.37 0.49
C LYS A 58 8.19 5.88 1.62
N SER A 59 6.87 5.71 1.50
CA SER A 59 5.91 6.01 2.57
C SER A 59 5.91 4.94 3.66
N GLY A 60 6.55 3.79 3.44
CA GLY A 60 6.54 2.65 4.37
C GLY A 60 5.27 1.79 4.26
N GLU A 61 4.28 2.19 3.46
CA GLU A 61 3.06 1.42 3.21
C GLU A 61 3.37 0.03 2.64
N LEU A 62 4.33 -0.05 1.72
CA LEU A 62 4.75 -1.30 1.11
C LEU A 62 5.47 -2.22 2.12
N GLU A 63 6.21 -1.67 3.08
CA GLU A 63 6.86 -2.46 4.12
C GLU A 63 5.87 -3.01 5.14
N TRP A 64 4.82 -2.24 5.46
CA TRP A 64 3.72 -2.72 6.31
C TRP A 64 3.00 -3.90 5.68
N GLU A 65 2.70 -3.82 4.39
CA GLU A 65 2.00 -4.89 3.66
C GLU A 65 2.85 -6.16 3.50
N VAL A 66 4.17 -5.99 3.25
CA VAL A 66 5.12 -7.12 3.23
C VAL A 66 5.24 -7.78 4.60
N ARG A 67 5.15 -7.02 5.71
CA ARG A 67 5.23 -7.57 7.07
C ARG A 67 4.00 -8.39 7.47
N GLN A 68 2.85 -8.19 6.82
CA GLN A 68 1.62 -8.90 7.16
C GLN A 68 1.64 -10.39 6.76
N TYR A 69 2.46 -10.77 5.78
CA TYR A 69 2.49 -12.12 5.23
C TYR A 69 3.90 -12.71 5.30
N LYS A 70 3.98 -14.03 5.53
CA LYS A 70 5.25 -14.75 5.36
C LYS A 70 5.70 -14.60 3.90
N ALA A 71 7.01 -14.50 3.68
CA ALA A 71 7.53 -14.54 2.32
C ALA A 71 7.24 -15.91 1.68
N ASP A 72 7.02 -15.94 0.36
CA ASP A 72 6.67 -17.18 -0.35
C ASP A 72 7.71 -18.28 -0.14
N ALA A 73 8.99 -17.91 -0.03
CA ALA A 73 10.10 -18.84 0.21
C ALA A 73 10.07 -19.49 1.61
N ASP A 74 9.38 -18.87 2.57
CA ASP A 74 9.28 -19.33 3.96
C ASP A 74 7.97 -20.09 4.24
N VAL A 75 7.09 -20.24 3.24
CA VAL A 75 5.85 -21.01 3.36
C VAL A 75 6.18 -22.50 3.35
N THR A 76 5.85 -23.18 4.44
CA THR A 76 6.10 -24.62 4.59
C THR A 76 4.84 -25.44 4.23
N PRO A 77 4.99 -26.74 3.90
CA PRO A 77 3.85 -27.63 3.73
C PRO A 77 2.93 -27.66 4.96
N ASP A 78 3.48 -27.55 6.17
CA ASP A 78 2.67 -27.52 7.40
C ASP A 78 1.77 -26.28 7.47
N ASP A 79 2.26 -25.11 7.05
CA ASP A 79 1.44 -23.89 6.95
C ASP A 79 0.23 -24.09 6.01
N VAL A 80 0.46 -24.76 4.88
CA VAL A 80 -0.59 -25.11 3.92
C VAL A 80 -1.58 -26.10 4.52
N TRP A 81 -1.12 -27.17 5.17
CA TRP A 81 -1.98 -28.15 5.83
C TRP A 81 -2.74 -27.55 7.02
N ALA A 82 -2.17 -26.57 7.73
CA ALA A 82 -2.85 -25.83 8.79
C ALA A 82 -4.00 -24.98 8.23
N LEU A 83 -3.79 -24.34 7.07
CA LEU A 83 -4.83 -23.63 6.33
C LEU A 83 -5.96 -24.58 5.89
N VAL A 84 -5.61 -25.73 5.34
CA VAL A 84 -6.58 -26.76 4.90
C VAL A 84 -7.41 -27.28 6.08
N ARG A 85 -6.75 -27.62 7.21
CA ARG A 85 -7.44 -28.09 8.43
C ARG A 85 -8.42 -27.04 8.97
N ARG A 86 -8.03 -25.77 8.97
CA ARG A 86 -8.91 -24.66 9.39
C ARG A 86 -10.15 -24.56 8.49
N LYS A 87 -9.96 -24.66 7.18
CA LYS A 87 -11.06 -24.61 6.21
C LYS A 87 -11.98 -25.83 6.29
N GLN A 88 -11.43 -27.02 6.53
CA GLN A 88 -12.22 -28.22 6.78
C GLN A 88 -13.11 -28.07 8.02
N ALA A 89 -12.59 -27.48 9.11
CA ALA A 89 -13.36 -27.19 10.31
C ALA A 89 -14.46 -26.14 10.06
N GLU A 90 -14.15 -25.04 9.37
CA GLU A 90 -15.12 -24.00 8.99
C GLU A 90 -16.27 -24.56 8.14
N LEU A 91 -15.96 -25.47 7.23
CA LEU A 91 -16.94 -26.07 6.31
C LEU A 91 -17.54 -27.38 6.83
N GLN A 92 -17.13 -27.85 8.01
CA GLN A 92 -17.52 -29.15 8.57
C GLN A 92 -17.30 -30.32 7.60
N VAL A 93 -16.27 -30.22 6.75
CA VAL A 93 -15.97 -31.25 5.74
C VAL A 93 -15.03 -32.26 6.37
N THR A 94 -15.48 -33.51 6.44
CA THR A 94 -14.62 -34.64 6.79
C THR A 94 -13.64 -34.91 5.65
N PRO A 95 -12.32 -34.97 5.93
CA PRO A 95 -11.35 -35.30 4.90
C PRO A 95 -11.61 -36.71 4.36
N TRP A 96 -11.30 -36.92 3.09
CA TRP A 96 -11.58 -38.17 2.39
C TRP A 96 -10.97 -39.41 3.06
N CYS A 97 -9.80 -39.28 3.70
CA CYS A 97 -9.15 -40.37 4.43
C CYS A 97 -9.94 -40.83 5.68
N GLU A 98 -10.72 -39.96 6.28
CA GLU A 98 -11.56 -40.25 7.46
C GLU A 98 -12.98 -40.64 7.07
N LEU A 99 -13.33 -40.49 5.78
CA LEU A 99 -14.61 -40.89 5.23
C LEU A 99 -14.70 -42.43 5.23
N LYS A 100 -15.13 -43.01 6.34
CA LYS A 100 -15.45 -44.44 6.42
C LYS A 100 -16.74 -44.69 5.63
N TYR A 101 -16.64 -45.45 4.55
CA TYR A 101 -17.80 -45.98 3.84
C TYR A 101 -18.49 -47.01 4.76
N SER A 102 -19.54 -46.58 5.46
CA SER A 102 -20.44 -47.50 6.14
C SER A 102 -21.34 -48.17 5.11
N LYS A 103 -20.98 -49.38 4.68
CA LYS A 103 -21.95 -50.25 4.00
C LYS A 103 -22.93 -50.75 5.05
N ASN A 104 -24.20 -50.42 4.84
CA ASN A 104 -25.39 -51.00 5.45
C ASN A 104 -25.86 -50.38 6.77
N GLY A 105 -27.17 -50.09 6.82
CA GLY A 105 -27.87 -49.84 8.07
C GLY A 105 -27.72 -51.01 9.04
N SER A 106 -27.84 -50.68 10.33
CA SER A 106 -27.76 -51.57 11.49
C SER A 106 -26.37 -52.07 11.85
N ALA A 107 -25.63 -51.25 12.61
CA ALA A 107 -25.09 -51.69 13.89
C ALA A 107 -24.82 -50.47 14.79
N ARG A 108 -25.74 -50.30 15.73
CA ARG A 108 -25.69 -49.50 16.96
C ARG A 108 -24.27 -49.35 17.52
N CYS A 109 -23.82 -48.10 17.66
CA CYS A 109 -22.69 -47.74 18.50
C CYS A 109 -23.16 -47.84 19.95
N GLU A 110 -22.82 -48.93 20.65
CA GLU A 110 -22.95 -48.96 22.10
C GLU A 110 -21.59 -48.59 22.69
N GLU A 111 -21.50 -47.34 23.12
CA GLU A 111 -20.49 -46.84 24.04
C GLU A 111 -20.86 -47.37 25.43
N THR A 112 -20.01 -48.16 26.05
CA THR A 112 -20.07 -48.38 27.49
C THR A 112 -18.69 -48.73 28.05
N VAL A 113 -18.44 -48.10 29.19
CA VAL A 113 -17.21 -47.89 29.97
C VAL A 113 -16.47 -49.17 30.35
#